data_AF-A0A438VN96-F1
#
_entry.id   AF-A0A438VN96-F1
#
_cell.length_a   1.000
_cell.length_b   1.000
_cell.length_c   1.000
_cell.angle_alpha   90.00
_cell.angle_beta   90.00
_cell.angle_gamma   90.00
#
_symmetry.space_group_name_H-M   'P 1'
#
loop_
_entity.id
_entity.type
_entity.pdbx_description
1 polymer ?
#
loop_
_entity_poly.entity_id
_entity_poly.type
_entity_poly.pdbx_seq_one_letter_code
_entity_poly.pdbx_strand_id
1 'polypeptide(L)'
;IKVGIGPGSICTTRIVAGVGMPQVSAIDNCVEVASKFDIPVIADGGIRYSGDVAKALALGASSVMIGSLLAGTEESPGDFMIYQGR
;
A
#
# COMPACT_ATOMS: atom_id res chain seq x y z
N ILE A 1 7.46 -11.13 -0.86
CA ILE A 1 6.01 -11.26 -0.54
C ILE A 1 5.35 -9.89 -0.52
N LYS A 2 4.09 -9.79 -0.97
CA LYS A 2 3.30 -8.54 -0.96
C LYS A 2 2.39 -8.52 0.26
N VAL A 3 2.45 -7.47 1.07
CA VAL A 3 1.80 -7.39 2.39
C VAL A 3 0.81 -6.23 2.44
N GLY A 4 -0.45 -6.56 2.74
CA GLY A 4 -1.52 -5.61 2.96
C GLY A 4 -2.90 -6.22 2.73
N ILE A 5 -3.73 -6.31 3.77
CA ILE A 5 -5.15 -6.72 3.69
C ILE A 5 -6.02 -5.69 4.42
N GLY A 6 -6.88 -5.01 3.67
CA GLY A 6 -7.69 -3.91 4.18
C GLY A 6 -7.03 -2.54 4.41
N PRO A 7 -5.76 -2.22 4.04
CA PRO A 7 -5.19 -0.90 4.28
C PRO A 7 -5.45 0.10 3.15
N GLY A 8 -5.86 -0.36 1.97
CA GLY A 8 -6.01 0.46 0.77
C GLY A 8 -7.11 1.53 0.91
N SER A 9 -6.90 2.69 0.30
CA SER A 9 -7.79 3.85 0.37
C SER A 9 -9.21 3.57 -0.13
N ILE A 10 -9.33 2.73 -1.16
CA ILE A 10 -10.62 2.32 -1.75
C ILE A 10 -11.08 0.92 -1.28
N CYS A 11 -10.31 0.28 -0.40
CA CYS A 11 -10.51 -1.12 -0.06
C CYS A 11 -11.73 -1.27 0.86
N THR A 12 -12.67 -2.12 0.47
CA THR A 12 -13.91 -2.37 1.24
C THR A 12 -13.84 -3.59 2.15
N THR A 13 -12.74 -4.36 2.13
CA THR A 13 -12.61 -5.64 2.86
C THR A 13 -12.89 -5.50 4.36
N ARG A 14 -12.44 -4.43 5.02
CA ARG A 14 -12.72 -4.21 6.44
C ARG A 14 -14.20 -3.99 6.72
N ILE A 15 -14.89 -3.26 5.84
CA ILE A 15 -16.29 -2.90 6.04
C ILE A 15 -17.21 -4.07 5.67
N VAL A 16 -16.91 -4.76 4.57
CA VAL A 16 -17.79 -5.82 4.03
C VAL A 16 -17.54 -7.17 4.70
N ALA A 17 -16.27 -7.55 4.91
CA ALA A 17 -15.91 -8.86 5.45
C ALA A 17 -15.50 -8.82 6.92
N GLY A 18 -15.29 -7.64 7.51
CA GLY A 18 -14.73 -7.52 8.87
C GLY A 18 -13.27 -7.96 8.98
N VAL A 19 -12.56 -8.12 7.84
CA VAL A 19 -11.20 -8.64 7.79
C VAL A 19 -10.21 -7.53 7.46
N GLY A 20 -9.08 -7.52 8.17
CA GLY A 20 -7.93 -6.70 7.84
C GLY A 20 -6.94 -6.58 8.99
N MET A 21 -5.80 -5.98 8.71
CA MET A 21 -4.77 -5.70 9.71
C MET A 21 -4.28 -4.24 9.57
N PRO A 22 -3.95 -3.55 10.68
CA PRO A 22 -3.22 -2.27 10.60
C PRO A 22 -1.90 -2.43 9.86
N GLN A 23 -1.63 -1.57 8.88
CA GLN A 23 -0.56 -1.78 7.91
C GLN A 23 0.84 -1.80 8.54
N VAL A 24 1.09 -0.94 9.52
CA VAL A 24 2.38 -0.90 10.26
C VAL A 24 2.65 -2.26 10.91
N SER A 25 1.70 -2.79 11.67
CA SER A 25 1.81 -4.10 12.31
C SER A 25 1.92 -5.24 11.30
N ALA A 26 1.19 -5.16 10.18
CA ALA A 26 1.26 -6.18 9.14
C ALA A 26 2.65 -6.25 8.51
N ILE A 27 3.26 -5.10 8.21
CA ILE A 27 4.62 -5.04 7.65
C ILE A 27 5.62 -5.61 8.66
N ASP A 28 5.62 -5.10 9.89
CA ASP A 28 6.56 -5.50 10.94
C ASP A 28 6.54 -7.02 11.19
N ASN A 29 5.34 -7.59 11.40
CA ASN A 29 5.16 -9.02 11.63
C ASN A 29 5.59 -9.87 10.42
N CYS A 30 5.30 -9.43 9.20
CA CYS A 30 5.68 -10.17 8.00
C CYS A 30 7.19 -10.10 7.73
N VAL A 31 7.83 -8.95 7.98
CA VAL A 31 9.28 -8.77 7.83
C VAL A 31 10.04 -9.62 8.84
N GLU A 32 9.58 -9.71 10.08
CA GLU A 32 10.20 -10.54 11.13
C GLU A 32 10.35 -12.01 10.69
N VAL A 33 9.35 -12.53 9.98
CA VAL A 33 9.40 -13.91 9.46
C VAL A 33 10.14 -13.99 8.13
N ALA A 34 9.85 -13.10 7.18
CA ALA A 34 10.38 -13.17 5.81
C ALA A 34 11.90 -12.97 5.76
N SER A 35 12.46 -12.15 6.65
CA SER A 35 13.90 -11.93 6.77
C SER A 35 14.68 -13.19 7.14
N LYS A 36 14.08 -14.13 7.87
CA LYS A 36 14.70 -15.43 8.22
C LYS A 36 14.95 -16.32 6.99
N PHE A 37 14.31 -15.99 5.87
CA PHE A 37 14.41 -16.72 4.60
C PHE A 37 14.97 -15.84 3.47
N ASP A 38 15.48 -14.65 3.77
CA ASP A 38 15.96 -13.68 2.80
C ASP A 38 14.91 -13.30 1.73
N ILE A 39 13.63 -13.30 2.10
CA ILE A 39 12.52 -12.97 1.19
C ILE A 39 12.14 -11.49 1.36
N PRO A 40 12.20 -10.65 0.30
CA PRO A 40 11.87 -9.24 0.39
C PRO A 40 10.37 -9.02 0.61
N VAL A 41 10.02 -7.94 1.31
CA VAL A 41 8.62 -7.54 1.58
C VAL A 41 8.27 -6.29 0.78
N ILE A 42 7.13 -6.33 0.09
CA ILE A 42 6.52 -5.17 -0.58
C ILE A 42 5.33 -4.71 0.27
N ALA A 43 5.39 -3.50 0.81
CA ALA A 43 4.27 -2.90 1.52
C ALA A 43 3.24 -2.35 0.51
N ASP A 44 2.02 -2.89 0.53
CA ASP A 44 0.96 -2.59 -0.45
C ASP A 44 -0.28 -1.98 0.23
N GLY A 45 -0.56 -0.72 -0.11
CA GLY A 45 -1.73 0.02 0.36
C GLY A 45 -1.53 0.79 1.67
N GLY A 46 -2.40 1.77 1.89
CA GLY A 46 -2.39 2.64 3.08
C GLY A 46 -1.38 3.79 3.06
N ILE A 47 -0.60 3.94 1.99
CA ILE A 47 0.35 5.05 1.79
C ILE A 47 -0.40 6.29 1.30
N ARG A 48 -0.33 7.40 2.04
CA ARG A 48 -0.96 8.68 1.67
C ARG A 48 0.06 9.79 1.42
N TYR A 49 1.17 9.76 2.13
CA TYR A 49 2.22 10.77 2.02
C TYR A 49 3.60 10.12 2.00
N SER A 50 4.62 10.87 1.59
CA SER A 50 6.02 10.42 1.58
C SER A 50 6.49 9.89 2.94
N GLY A 51 5.99 10.48 4.04
CA GLY A 51 6.28 10.00 5.39
C GLY A 51 5.78 8.57 5.67
N ASP A 52 4.72 8.12 5.00
CA ASP A 52 4.24 6.73 5.14
C ASP A 52 5.16 5.75 4.38
N VAL A 53 5.71 6.18 3.25
CA VAL A 53 6.76 5.42 2.53
C VAL A 53 7.98 5.26 3.41
N ALA A 54 8.47 6.37 3.99
CA ALA A 54 9.63 6.34 4.88
C ALA A 54 9.42 5.38 6.07
N LYS A 55 8.23 5.37 6.69
CA LYS A 55 7.89 4.45 7.77
C LYS A 55 7.85 3.00 7.30
N ALA A 56 7.24 2.70 6.15
CA ALA A 56 7.18 1.34 5.62
C ALA A 56 8.58 0.77 5.38
N LEU A 57 9.48 1.56 4.80
CA LEU A 57 10.87 1.17 4.58
C LEU A 57 11.64 1.02 5.90
N ALA A 58 11.41 1.91 6.87
CA ALA A 58 12.03 1.82 8.20
C ALA A 58 11.60 0.56 8.98
N LEU A 59 10.39 0.04 8.72
CA LEU A 59 9.90 -1.23 9.26
C LEU A 59 10.47 -2.46 8.53
N GLY A 60 11.37 -2.27 7.57
CA GLY A 60 12.05 -3.34 6.84
C GLY A 60 11.35 -3.83 5.58
N ALA A 61 10.32 -3.12 5.09
CA ALA A 61 9.86 -3.34 3.72
C ALA A 61 10.98 -2.99 2.73
N SER A 62 11.20 -3.85 1.74
CA SER A 62 12.21 -3.63 0.70
C SER A 62 11.73 -2.63 -0.36
N SER A 63 10.42 -2.52 -0.54
CA SER A 63 9.78 -1.54 -1.42
C SER A 63 8.34 -1.28 -1.01
N VAL A 64 7.74 -0.26 -1.63
CA VAL A 64 6.31 0.06 -1.50
C VAL A 64 5.62 -0.09 -2.84
N MET A 65 4.38 -0.59 -2.82
CA MET A 65 3.47 -0.56 -3.96
C MET A 65 2.47 0.58 -3.76
N ILE A 66 2.34 1.43 -4.78
CA ILE A 66 1.54 2.65 -4.72
C ILE A 66 0.48 2.61 -5.82
N GLY A 67 -0.79 2.74 -5.42
CA GLY A 67 -1.92 2.87 -6.34
C GLY A 67 -2.36 4.33 -6.46
N SER A 68 -3.24 4.77 -5.55
CA SER A 68 -3.96 6.06 -5.68
C SER A 68 -3.09 7.31 -5.79
N LEU A 69 -1.86 7.32 -5.29
CA LEU A 69 -0.96 8.49 -5.47
C LEU A 69 -0.37 8.58 -6.87
N LEU A 70 -0.29 7.47 -7.59
CA LEU A 70 0.17 7.41 -8.99
C LEU A 70 -1.01 7.37 -9.96
N ALA A 71 -2.24 7.29 -9.46
CA ALA A 71 -3.43 7.37 -10.30
C ALA A 71 -3.66 8.81 -10.75
N GLY A 72 -3.92 9.01 -12.05
CA GLY A 72 -4.19 10.32 -12.63
C GLY A 72 -2.94 11.13 -12.99
N THR A 73 -1.75 10.50 -12.99
CA THR A 73 -0.57 11.10 -13.66
C THR A 73 -0.69 10.94 -15.18
N GLU A 74 0.13 11.66 -15.93
CA GLU A 74 0.13 11.64 -17.41
C GLU A 74 0.38 10.24 -17.98
N GLU A 75 1.21 9.44 -17.32
CA GLU A 75 1.58 8.09 -17.74
C GLU A 75 0.57 7.02 -17.30
N SER A 76 -0.35 7.38 -16.40
CA SER A 76 -1.36 6.45 -15.92
C SER A 76 -2.40 6.17 -17.04
N PRO A 77 -2.91 4.94 -17.16
CA PRO A 77 -3.81 4.58 -18.24
C PRO A 77 -5.17 5.30 -18.12
N GLY A 78 -5.74 5.67 -19.27
CA GLY A 78 -7.02 6.37 -19.38
C GLY A 78 -6.85 7.80 -19.87
N ASP A 79 -7.89 8.34 -20.49
CA ASP A 79 -7.89 9.71 -20.99
C ASP A 79 -8.41 10.68 -19.91
N PHE A 80 -7.81 11.87 -19.85
CA PHE A 80 -8.37 12.95 -19.05
C PHE A 80 -9.69 13.42 -19.65
N MET A 81 -10.71 13.55 -18.82
CA MET A 81 -12.01 14.10 -19.20
C MET A 81 -12.36 15.25 -18.30
N ILE A 82 -12.82 16.35 -18.90
CA ILE A 82 -13.37 17.47 -18.14
C ILE A 82 -14.79 17.09 -17.71
N TYR A 83 -14.95 16.89 -16.42
CA TYR A 83 -16.20 16.61 -15.74
C TYR A 83 -16.53 17.76 -14.76
N GLN A 84 -17.63 18.46 -15.02
CA GLN A 84 -18.07 19.61 -14.20
C GLN A 84 -17.01 20.72 -14.07
N GLY A 85 -16.24 20.96 -15.15
CA GLY A 85 -15.19 21.97 -15.18
C GLY A 85 -13.89 21.54 -14.47
N ARG A 86 -13.72 20.25 -14.21
CA ARG A 86 -12.53 19.64 -13.61
C ARG A 86 -12.11 18.39 -14.35
#